data_AF-A0A6I3I5J4-F1
#
_entry.id   AF-A0A6I3I5J4-F1
#
_cell.length_a   1.000
_cell.length_b   1.000
_cell.length_c   1.000
_cell.angle_alpha   90.00
_cell.angle_beta   90.00
_cell.angle_gamma   90.00
#
_symmetry.space_group_name_H-M   'P 1'
#
loop_
_entity.id
_entity.type
_entity.pdbx_description
1 polymer ?
#
loop_
_entity_poly.entity_id
_entity_poly.type
_entity_poly.pdbx_seq_one_letter_code
_entity_poly.pdbx_strand_id
1 'polypeptide(L)'
;MTQDADLKTVIRARMERTGETYTAAQAAVLALPPPEVTRAVDEIARLVRPFVDGERIVSIPVKRRRRVAVLLHLLSRFEIGRSYAESEVTAILGAAHEDHAWLRRELVNYRYLHRDSGIYRVTTSVPERDATEAQEIPVDEAAFLRSLRTHRGQVQAPG
;
A
#
# COMPACT_ATOMS: atom_id res chain seq x y z
N MET A 1 -20.15 -14.56 14.09
CA MET A 1 -21.51 -14.12 14.45
C MET A 1 -21.52 -12.64 14.88
N THR A 2 -20.69 -11.77 14.28
CA THR A 2 -20.40 -10.42 14.86
C THR A 2 -20.24 -9.28 13.83
N GLN A 3 -20.11 -9.56 12.53
CA GLN A 3 -19.87 -8.51 11.53
C GLN A 3 -21.08 -7.58 11.29
N ASP A 4 -22.30 -8.12 11.31
CA ASP A 4 -23.52 -7.32 11.06
C ASP A 4 -23.90 -6.40 12.23
N ALA A 5 -23.56 -6.79 13.46
CA ALA A 5 -23.84 -5.98 14.66
C ALA A 5 -22.92 -4.74 14.73
N ASP A 6 -21.65 -4.91 14.38
CA ASP A 6 -20.69 -3.81 14.28
C ASP A 6 -21.07 -2.86 13.14
N LEU A 7 -21.50 -3.37 11.99
CA LEU A 7 -21.90 -2.56 10.84
C LEU A 7 -23.07 -1.62 11.17
N LYS A 8 -24.14 -2.12 11.81
CA LYS A 8 -25.28 -1.28 12.21
C LYS A 8 -24.88 -0.20 13.23
N THR A 9 -23.97 -0.53 14.14
CA THR A 9 -23.45 0.42 15.14
C THR A 9 -22.72 1.57 14.48
N VAL A 10 -21.85 1.28 13.50
CA VAL A 10 -21.11 2.29 12.73
C VAL A 10 -22.03 3.16 11.89
N ILE A 11 -23.03 2.56 11.23
CA ILE A 11 -24.03 3.30 10.43
C ILE A 11 -24.81 4.27 11.33
N ARG A 12 -25.28 3.81 12.50
CA ARG A 12 -26.02 4.64 13.45
C ARG A 12 -25.20 5.81 13.97
N ALA A 13 -23.95 5.57 14.39
CA ALA A 13 -23.05 6.61 14.84
C ALA A 13 -22.78 7.68 13.75
N ARG A 14 -22.71 7.26 12.48
CA ARG A 14 -22.59 8.18 11.35
C ARG A 14 -23.85 9.01 11.14
N MET A 15 -25.04 8.40 11.18
CA MET A 15 -26.31 9.12 11.07
C MET A 15 -26.43 10.21 12.14
N GLU A 16 -26.11 9.90 13.40
CA GLU A 16 -26.16 10.85 14.51
C GLU A 16 -25.19 12.03 14.33
N ARG A 17 -24.01 11.79 13.75
CA ARG A 17 -22.99 12.82 13.51
C ARG A 17 -23.27 13.69 12.28
N THR A 18 -23.91 13.14 11.24
CA THR A 18 -24.04 13.79 9.92
C THR A 18 -25.46 14.21 9.56
N GLY A 19 -26.47 13.68 10.24
CA GLY A 19 -27.87 13.84 9.86
C GLY A 19 -28.27 13.04 8.61
N GLU A 20 -27.39 12.18 8.09
CA GLU A 20 -27.67 11.34 6.91
C GLU A 20 -28.79 10.32 7.20
N THR A 21 -29.55 9.96 6.16
CA THR A 21 -30.50 8.85 6.23
C THR A 21 -29.76 7.52 6.39
N TYR A 22 -30.43 6.48 6.89
CA TYR A 22 -29.82 5.15 7.02
C TYR A 22 -29.23 4.63 5.71
N THR A 23 -29.92 4.81 4.58
CA THR A 23 -29.44 4.39 3.26
C THR A 23 -28.19 5.16 2.83
N ALA A 24 -28.16 6.48 3.04
CA ALA A 24 -26.99 7.30 2.72
C ALA A 24 -25.79 6.96 3.62
N ALA A 25 -26.02 6.80 4.92
CA ALA A 25 -24.99 6.41 5.88
C ALA A 25 -24.49 4.97 5.64
N GLN A 26 -25.37 4.04 5.28
CA GLN A 26 -25.02 2.67 4.90
C GLN A 26 -24.18 2.66 3.62
N ALA A 27 -24.61 3.36 2.57
CA ALA A 27 -23.84 3.47 1.33
C ALA A 27 -22.46 4.09 1.59
N ALA A 28 -22.39 5.13 2.42
CA ALA A 28 -21.13 5.76 2.78
C ALA A 28 -20.21 4.83 3.58
N VAL A 29 -20.74 4.09 4.57
CA VAL A 29 -19.95 3.13 5.36
C VAL A 29 -19.47 1.96 4.50
N LEU A 30 -20.32 1.45 3.59
CA LEU A 30 -19.93 0.40 2.65
C LEU A 30 -18.90 0.88 1.61
N ALA A 31 -18.87 2.19 1.31
CA ALA A 31 -17.87 2.80 0.44
C ALA A 31 -16.55 3.11 1.15
N LEU A 32 -16.49 3.09 2.48
CA LEU A 32 -15.24 3.28 3.22
C LEU A 32 -14.34 2.05 3.03
N PRO A 33 -13.01 2.24 2.92
CA PRO A 33 -12.09 1.12 2.97
C PRO A 33 -12.25 0.38 4.31
N PRO A 34 -12.18 -0.97 4.29
CA PRO A 34 -12.25 -1.75 5.52
C PRO A 34 -11.20 -1.28 6.56
N PRO A 35 -11.51 -1.31 7.87
CA PRO A 35 -10.62 -0.76 8.89
C PRO A 35 -9.21 -1.35 8.87
N GLU A 36 -9.05 -2.63 8.53
CA GLU A 36 -7.75 -3.28 8.41
C GLU A 36 -6.89 -2.70 7.27
N VAL A 37 -7.52 -2.27 6.18
CA VAL A 37 -6.82 -1.61 5.06
C VAL A 37 -6.31 -0.25 5.51
N THR A 38 -7.19 0.55 6.14
CA THR A 38 -6.82 1.87 6.68
C THR A 38 -5.69 1.76 7.70
N ARG A 39 -5.79 0.83 8.66
CA ARG A 39 -4.74 0.60 9.67
C ARG A 39 -3.40 0.22 9.05
N ALA A 40 -3.40 -0.63 8.02
CA ALA A 40 -2.16 -1.03 7.35
C ALA A 40 -1.48 0.16 6.67
N VAL A 41 -2.24 1.00 5.96
CA VAL A 41 -1.73 2.21 5.31
C VAL A 41 -1.21 3.23 6.34
N ASP A 42 -1.98 3.48 7.40
CA ASP A 42 -1.60 4.41 8.47
C ASP A 42 -0.34 3.97 9.21
N GLU A 43 -0.22 2.66 9.49
CA GLU A 43 0.97 2.10 10.15
C GLU A 43 2.22 2.23 9.26
N ILE A 44 2.10 1.98 7.95
CA ILE A 44 3.20 2.24 7.01
C ILE A 44 3.59 3.72 7.06
N ALA A 45 2.63 4.64 6.94
CA ALA A 45 2.90 6.08 6.98
C ALA A 45 3.62 6.51 8.27
N ARG A 46 3.17 6.00 9.42
CA ARG A 46 3.81 6.24 10.72
C ARG A 46 5.23 5.71 10.79
N LEU A 47 5.48 4.53 10.23
CA LEU A 47 6.79 3.88 10.25
C LEU A 47 7.79 4.55 9.28
N VAL A 48 7.29 5.10 8.18
CA VAL A 48 8.10 5.71 7.11
C VAL A 48 8.39 7.18 7.37
N ARG A 49 7.52 7.91 8.09
CA ARG A 49 7.66 9.34 8.37
C ARG A 49 9.07 9.85 8.72
N PRO A 50 9.91 9.16 9.52
CA PRO A 50 11.26 9.64 9.84
C PRO A 50 12.27 9.56 8.68
N PHE A 51 11.92 8.87 7.60
CA PHE A 51 12.79 8.51 6.48
C PHE A 51 12.41 9.21 5.17
N VAL A 52 11.34 10.01 5.19
CA VAL A 52 10.82 10.70 4.00
C VAL A 52 10.65 12.18 4.25
N ASP A 53 10.84 12.95 3.20
CA ASP A 53 10.50 14.37 3.10
C ASP A 53 9.65 14.57 1.84
N GLY A 54 8.34 14.73 2.04
CA GLY A 54 7.35 14.68 0.97
C GLY A 54 7.41 13.35 0.21
N GLU A 55 7.73 13.40 -1.08
CA GLU A 55 7.86 12.24 -1.95
C GLU A 55 9.29 11.65 -2.00
N ARG A 56 10.27 12.27 -1.33
CA ARG A 56 11.65 11.78 -1.35
C ARG A 56 11.98 10.97 -0.11
N ILE A 57 12.74 9.90 -0.29
CA ILE A 57 13.38 9.17 0.80
C ILE A 57 14.67 9.91 1.13
N VAL A 58 14.84 10.31 2.39
CA VAL A 58 16.04 11.03 2.87
C VAL A 58 17.03 10.09 3.55
N SER A 59 16.59 8.90 3.96
CA SER A 59 17.47 7.91 4.58
C SER A 59 16.87 6.50 4.46
N ILE A 60 17.70 5.52 4.08
CA ILE A 60 17.30 4.11 4.04
C ILE A 60 17.45 3.50 5.45
N PRO A 61 16.40 2.90 6.04
CA PRO A 61 16.49 2.31 7.37
C PRO A 61 17.46 1.13 7.45
N VAL A 62 18.28 1.13 8.51
CA VAL A 62 19.15 -0.01 8.86
C VAL A 62 18.32 -1.21 9.33
N LYS A 63 17.27 -0.99 10.12
CA LYS A 63 16.40 -2.06 10.63
C LYS A 63 15.49 -2.58 9.51
N ARG A 64 15.55 -3.89 9.25
CA ARG A 64 14.77 -4.54 8.17
C ARG A 64 13.26 -4.26 8.25
N ARG A 65 12.65 -4.35 9.43
CA ARG A 65 11.22 -4.04 9.58
C ARG A 65 10.83 -2.62 9.13
N ARG A 66 11.67 -1.61 9.42
CA ARG A 66 11.45 -0.23 8.95
C ARG A 66 11.74 -0.09 7.45
N ARG A 67 12.75 -0.81 6.95
CA ARG A 67 13.06 -0.86 5.52
C ARG A 67 11.90 -1.44 4.72
N VAL A 68 11.29 -2.54 5.18
CA VAL A 68 10.09 -3.11 4.53
C VAL A 68 8.95 -2.10 4.52
N ALA A 69 8.75 -1.31 5.59
CA ALA A 69 7.77 -0.23 5.57
C ALA A 69 8.05 0.80 4.45
N VAL A 70 9.32 1.18 4.24
CA VAL A 70 9.73 2.06 3.13
C VAL A 70 9.48 1.39 1.77
N LEU A 71 9.76 0.09 1.63
CA LEU A 71 9.47 -0.65 0.40
C LEU A 71 7.96 -0.70 0.10
N LEU A 72 7.12 -0.94 1.10
CA LEU A 72 5.67 -0.92 0.94
C LEU A 72 5.16 0.49 0.59
N HIS A 73 5.72 1.53 1.19
CA HIS A 73 5.42 2.91 0.81
C HIS A 73 5.83 3.23 -0.65
N LEU A 74 6.95 2.69 -1.13
CA LEU A 74 7.31 2.81 -2.54
C LEU A 74 6.39 2.00 -3.45
N LEU A 75 5.95 0.83 -2.99
CA LEU A 75 5.05 -0.03 -3.74
C LEU A 75 3.71 0.67 -4.03
N SER A 76 3.27 1.61 -3.19
CA SER A 76 2.05 2.39 -3.43
C SER A 76 2.12 3.33 -4.63
N ARG A 77 3.30 3.50 -5.25
CA ARG A 77 3.48 4.23 -6.52
C ARG A 77 3.21 3.35 -7.75
N PHE A 78 3.00 2.06 -7.55
CA PHE A 78 2.71 1.10 -8.60
C PHE A 78 1.27 0.61 -8.51
N GLU A 79 0.71 0.28 -9.66
CA GLU A 79 -0.66 -0.19 -9.83
C GLU A 79 -0.65 -1.71 -10.02
N ILE A 80 -1.55 -2.40 -9.32
CA ILE A 80 -1.77 -3.82 -9.53
C ILE A 80 -2.46 -4.03 -10.88
N GLY A 81 -1.97 -4.99 -11.67
CA GLY A 81 -2.50 -5.33 -12.99
C GLY A 81 -1.88 -4.55 -14.16
N ARG A 82 -1.05 -3.54 -13.87
CA ARG A 82 -0.24 -2.84 -14.88
C ARG A 82 1.13 -3.51 -15.04
N SER A 83 1.62 -3.51 -16.28
CA SER A 83 3.00 -3.88 -16.60
C SER A 83 3.84 -2.62 -16.76
N TYR A 84 5.05 -2.62 -16.21
CA TYR A 84 5.98 -1.49 -16.26
C TYR A 84 7.28 -1.93 -16.95
N ALA A 85 7.76 -1.15 -17.91
CA ALA A 85 9.11 -1.34 -18.43
C ALA A 85 10.16 -0.98 -17.37
N GLU A 86 11.38 -1.51 -17.48
CA GLU A 86 12.47 -1.19 -16.56
C GLU A 86 12.77 0.31 -16.46
N SER A 87 12.60 1.06 -17.56
CA SER A 87 12.74 2.51 -17.60
C SER A 87 11.67 3.23 -16.78
N GLU A 88 10.42 2.78 -16.83
CA GLU A 88 9.33 3.34 -16.02
C GLU A 88 9.57 3.09 -14.53
N VAL A 89 9.97 1.86 -14.16
CA VAL A 89 10.31 1.52 -12.77
C VAL A 89 11.47 2.39 -12.27
N THR A 90 12.48 2.59 -13.13
CA THR A 90 13.63 3.44 -12.82
C THR A 90 13.20 4.89 -12.61
N ALA A 91 12.32 5.43 -13.44
CA ALA A 91 11.79 6.78 -13.27
C ALA A 91 10.98 6.93 -11.98
N ILE A 92 10.07 6.01 -11.70
CA ILE A 92 9.21 6.03 -10.50
C ILE A 92 10.05 5.99 -9.22
N LEU A 93 11.04 5.10 -9.16
CA LEU A 93 11.91 4.96 -7.99
C LEU A 93 12.97 6.06 -7.92
N GLY A 94 13.47 6.53 -9.06
CA GLY A 94 14.44 7.63 -9.13
C GLY A 94 13.88 8.96 -8.65
N ALA A 95 12.58 9.19 -8.82
CA ALA A 95 11.90 10.32 -8.20
C ALA A 95 11.87 10.21 -6.66
N ALA A 96 12.00 9.01 -6.09
CA ALA A 96 12.02 8.77 -4.66
C ALA A 96 13.42 8.86 -4.05
N HIS A 97 14.43 8.28 -4.70
CA HIS A 97 15.79 8.13 -4.16
C HIS A 97 16.80 7.82 -5.28
N GLU A 98 18.05 8.28 -5.11
CA GLU A 98 19.14 8.05 -6.08
C GLU A 98 19.52 6.57 -6.21
N ASP A 99 19.56 5.82 -5.10
CA ASP A 99 19.74 4.37 -5.09
C ASP A 99 18.48 3.58 -5.56
N HIS A 100 17.82 4.04 -6.62
CA HIS A 100 16.65 3.40 -7.22
C HIS A 100 16.93 1.94 -7.64
N ALA A 101 18.17 1.63 -8.02
CA ALA A 101 18.59 0.27 -8.39
C ALA A 101 18.56 -0.68 -7.18
N TRP A 102 19.00 -0.20 -6.01
CA TRP A 102 18.93 -0.98 -4.78
C TRP A 102 17.47 -1.18 -4.35
N LEU A 103 16.65 -0.13 -4.39
CA LEU A 103 15.22 -0.21 -4.06
C LEU A 103 14.46 -1.19 -4.97
N ARG A 104 14.72 -1.13 -6.28
CA ARG A 104 14.15 -2.06 -7.26
C ARG A 104 14.51 -3.51 -6.92
N ARG A 105 15.78 -3.77 -6.60
CA ARG A 105 16.23 -5.11 -6.21
C ARG A 105 15.57 -5.58 -4.93
N GLU A 106 15.44 -4.72 -3.92
CA GLU A 106 14.77 -5.09 -2.66
C GLU A 106 13.28 -5.36 -2.85
N LEU A 107 12.59 -4.58 -3.68
CA LEU A 107 11.18 -4.84 -4.04
C LEU A 107 11.00 -6.21 -4.71
N VAL A 108 11.97 -6.64 -5.52
CA VAL A 108 11.98 -7.98 -6.12
C VAL A 108 12.36 -9.06 -5.10
N ASN A 109 13.36 -8.82 -4.25
CA ASN A 109 13.79 -9.76 -3.20
C ASN A 109 12.64 -10.08 -2.24
N TYR A 110 11.89 -9.05 -1.80
CA TYR A 110 10.68 -9.22 -0.99
C TYR A 110 9.46 -9.64 -1.80
N ARG A 111 9.60 -9.92 -3.10
CA ARG A 111 8.54 -10.43 -3.98
C ARG A 111 7.30 -9.53 -4.06
N TYR A 112 7.51 -8.22 -3.89
CA TYR A 112 6.48 -7.21 -4.12
C TYR A 112 6.39 -6.82 -5.59
N LEU A 113 7.53 -6.83 -6.30
CA LEU A 113 7.60 -6.76 -7.74
C LEU A 113 8.13 -8.08 -8.31
N HIS A 114 7.49 -8.55 -9.38
CA HIS A 114 8.02 -9.61 -10.22
C HIS A 114 8.65 -9.00 -11.47
N ARG A 115 9.80 -9.52 -11.88
CA ARG A 115 10.48 -9.13 -13.12
C ARG A 115 10.53 -10.32 -14.06
N ASP A 116 10.05 -10.14 -15.28
CA ASP A 116 10.20 -11.08 -16.38
C ASP A 116 10.53 -10.33 -17.67
N SER A 117 11.61 -10.73 -18.35
CA SER A 117 12.04 -10.15 -19.64
C SER A 117 12.10 -8.61 -19.68
N GLY A 118 12.52 -7.98 -18.57
CA GLY A 118 12.62 -6.51 -18.45
C GLY A 118 11.29 -5.80 -18.12
N ILE A 119 10.20 -6.56 -17.96
CA ILE A 119 8.88 -6.08 -17.56
C ILE A 119 8.66 -6.39 -16.07
N TYR A 120 8.08 -5.42 -15.35
CA TYR A 120 7.77 -5.51 -13.93
C TYR A 120 6.26 -5.51 -13.71
N ARG A 121 5.82 -6.27 -12.70
CA ARG A 121 4.43 -6.33 -12.25
C ARG A 121 4.38 -6.39 -10.73
N VAL A 122 3.44 -5.66 -10.13
CA VAL A 122 3.13 -5.79 -8.70
C VAL A 122 2.54 -7.16 -8.42
N THR A 123 2.92 -7.76 -7.29
CA THR A 123 2.32 -9.02 -6.84
C THR A 123 0.80 -8.86 -6.63
N THR A 124 0.06 -9.89 -7.04
CA THR A 124 -1.40 -9.96 -6.84
C THR A 124 -1.80 -10.69 -5.56
N SER A 125 -0.87 -11.37 -4.90
CA SER A 125 -1.08 -12.17 -3.68
C SER A 125 -0.02 -11.89 -2.63
N VAL A 126 -0.31 -12.21 -1.37
CA VAL A 126 0.68 -12.13 -0.29
C VAL A 126 1.84 -13.09 -0.60
N PRO A 127 3.10 -12.62 -0.64
CA PRO A 127 4.23 -13.51 -0.86
C PRO A 127 4.45 -14.45 0.34
N GLU A 128 4.84 -15.70 0.09
CA GLU A 128 5.11 -16.68 1.14
C GLU A 128 6.32 -16.27 2.00
N ARG A 129 6.19 -16.10 3.32
CA ARG A 129 7.32 -15.68 4.16
C ARG A 129 7.88 -16.84 4.95
N ASP A 130 9.20 -16.93 5.04
CA ASP A 130 9.81 -17.76 6.09
C ASP A 130 9.63 -17.09 7.47
N ALA A 131 9.98 -17.82 8.54
CA ALA A 131 9.80 -17.33 9.91
C ALA A 131 10.62 -16.06 10.23
N THR A 132 11.74 -15.85 9.54
CA THR A 132 12.59 -14.68 9.70
C THR A 132 12.00 -13.50 8.95
N GLU A 133 11.69 -13.67 7.67
CA GLU A 133 11.06 -12.64 6.84
C GLU A 133 9.74 -12.15 7.44
N ALA A 134 8.92 -13.06 7.98
CA ALA A 134 7.64 -12.71 8.59
C ALA A 134 7.77 -11.69 9.75
N GLN A 135 8.88 -11.73 10.50
CA GLN A 135 9.14 -10.78 11.59
C GLN A 135 9.52 -9.37 11.08
N GLU A 136 9.92 -9.28 9.81
CA GLU A 136 10.28 -8.03 9.15
C GLU A 136 9.06 -7.33 8.54
N ILE A 137 7.93 -8.03 8.40
CA ILE A 137 6.71 -7.47 7.84
C ILE A 137 6.02 -6.59 8.90
N PRO A 138 5.83 -5.28 8.64
CA PRO A 138 5.35 -4.38 9.67
C PRO A 138 3.82 -4.36 9.85
N VAL A 139 3.07 -4.84 8.86
CA VAL A 139 1.62 -4.69 8.73
C VAL A 139 0.97 -5.96 8.17
N ASP A 140 -0.36 -6.01 8.16
CA ASP A 140 -1.11 -6.98 7.37
C ASP A 140 -0.89 -6.72 5.86
N GLU A 141 -0.03 -7.53 5.23
CA GLU A 141 0.26 -7.45 3.80
C GLU A 141 -0.97 -7.66 2.93
N ALA A 142 -1.89 -8.54 3.33
CA ALA A 142 -3.10 -8.79 2.55
C ALA A 142 -3.98 -7.54 2.52
N ALA A 143 -4.14 -6.87 3.67
CA ALA A 143 -4.89 -5.63 3.77
C ALA A 143 -4.22 -4.50 2.97
N PHE A 144 -2.89 -4.40 3.05
CA PHE A 144 -2.14 -3.42 2.24
C PHE A 144 -2.28 -3.67 0.74
N LEU A 145 -2.07 -4.89 0.24
CA LEU A 145 -2.20 -5.19 -1.19
C LEU A 145 -3.64 -4.95 -1.71
N ARG A 146 -4.66 -5.08 -0.86
CA ARG A 146 -6.03 -4.66 -1.21
C ARG A 146 -6.15 -3.16 -1.42
N SER A 147 -5.42 -2.32 -0.66
CA SER A 147 -5.44 -0.86 -0.84
C SER A 147 -4.97 -0.46 -2.25
N LEU A 148 -3.96 -1.16 -2.79
CA LEU A 148 -3.40 -0.90 -4.11
C LEU A 148 -4.35 -1.23 -5.27
N ARG A 149 -5.32 -2.14 -5.05
CA ARG A 149 -6.35 -2.47 -6.05
C ARG A 149 -7.43 -1.40 -6.17
N THR A 150 -7.65 -0.65 -5.10
CA THR A 150 -8.71 0.36 -5.01
C THR A 150 -8.29 1.69 -5.62
N HIS A 151 -6.99 1.91 -5.86
CA HIS A 151 -6.48 3.05 -6.62
C HIS A 151 -6.78 2.90 -8.12
N ARG A 152 -8.07 2.90 -8.48
CA ARG A 152 -8.54 3.03 -9.86
C ARG A 152 -8.57 4.52 -10.21
N GLY A 153 -7.52 4.99 -10.89
CA GLY A 153 -7.61 6.13 -11.80
C GLY A 153 -7.27 7.51 -11.23
N GLN A 154 -5.98 7.81 -11.06
CA GLN A 154 -5.44 9.16 -11.24
C GLN A 154 -3.97 9.11 -11.71
N VAL A 155 -3.69 8.61 -12.91
CA VAL A 155 -2.53 9.07 -13.68
C VAL A 155 -2.93 9.22 -15.14
N GLN A 156 -2.82 10.46 -15.57
CA GLN A 156 -3.13 11.02 -16.88
C GLN A 156 -2.20 10.42 -17.94
N ALA A 157 -2.75 10.05 -19.10
CA ALA A 157 -1.95 9.75 -20.29
C ALA A 157 -1.18 11.01 -20.72
N PRO A 158 0.13 10.94 -21.00
CA PRO A 158 0.79 12.04 -21.71
C PRO A 158 0.34 11.98 -23.18
N GLY A 159 -0.15 13.13 -23.67
CA GLY A 159 -0.41 13.39 -25.08
C GLY A 159 0.85 13.73 -25.86
#